data_AF-A0A7V9R4R4-F1
#
_entry.id   AF-A0A7V9R4R4-F1
#
_cell.length_a   1.000
_cell.length_b   1.000
_cell.length_c   1.000
_cell.angle_alpha   90.00
_cell.angle_beta   90.00
_cell.angle_gamma   90.00
#
_symmetry.space_group_name_H-M   'P 1'
#
loop_
_entity.id
_entity.type
_entity.pdbx_description
1 polymer ?
#
loop_
_entity_poly.entity_id
_entity_poly.type
_entity_poly.pdbx_seq_one_letter_code
_entity_poly.pdbx_strand_id
1 'polypeptide(L)'
;MPPATLLTALGSYNLLPAIVFLPTRRRCDQAATETALMRRDPNDQRREQRRDLLRSFVEQYPEIRSHRHWETIVRGGVAAHHAGHLPAWKLVIEKMMSAGLLDAIFATATVAAGVDFPARTVVLNGAEARTGNGWRQLTASELQQMTGRAGRRGRDNIGFVVAAPGLHQDPERIATLLRSPPDPLVSQFRATYNTLLNLLDAYGNFAQVREIAEKSFAHREAAGQIIALEKVIVETEQRIKLKLREADCDLSLNDVKGFERLISSRTQLLDSKPQTRAEVLHRWLDEVVQAGRVVAIGRSGKRLVMVTEKRDGNVRGLREDGGSASFSLERIGRVYSPVYRLKEEQIEAAFAEIRRRGKELVISEPRLRDAQDEESDALNLLDQFIEKISPAGIDAQERSSCTETLWGLLGDAGDLERATRRTESIREQVWQPFAQRARVLSSFGYLDFEAEKVTERGSWLADLHIDRPLIIGEALQAGLFASLDFIRCAAIVAALTADEERDYGALELEDALVNSLAQFEEIGFRVSSEEWKAGVEPTPELNFSAAATAARWAGGTEWATLVRETRAEEGDLFRMLSRTGEALLQVAGLRKSHPEAARIADIAADAILREPVR
;
A
#
# COMPACT_ATOMS: atom_id res chain seq x y z
N MET A 1 29.51 17.76 -21.59
CA MET A 1 29.81 19.10 -22.15
C MET A 1 29.40 20.19 -21.14
N PRO A 2 30.14 21.30 -20.99
CA PRO A 2 29.72 22.41 -20.11
C PRO A 2 28.39 23.05 -20.59
N PRO A 3 27.46 23.41 -19.68
CA PRO A 3 26.16 23.99 -20.05
C PRO A 3 26.24 25.27 -20.89
N ALA A 4 27.17 26.17 -20.57
CA ALA A 4 27.38 27.41 -21.32
C ALA A 4 27.76 27.14 -22.78
N THR A 5 28.70 26.22 -23.01
CA THR A 5 29.15 25.80 -24.36
C THR A 5 28.01 25.19 -25.16
N LEU A 6 27.21 24.33 -24.52
CA LEU A 6 26.01 23.74 -25.13
C LEU A 6 25.05 24.82 -25.61
N LEU A 7 24.68 25.77 -24.73
CA LEU A 7 23.74 26.82 -25.11
C LEU A 7 24.31 27.74 -26.20
N THR A 8 25.63 27.96 -26.24
CA THR A 8 26.25 28.79 -27.28
C THR A 8 26.16 28.11 -28.64
N ALA A 9 26.41 26.79 -28.69
CA ALA A 9 26.20 25.99 -29.89
C ALA A 9 24.70 25.99 -30.30
N LEU A 10 23.77 25.78 -29.38
CA LEU A 10 22.33 25.86 -29.70
C LEU A 10 21.97 27.25 -30.25
N GLY A 11 22.50 28.32 -29.66
CA GLY A 11 22.30 29.69 -30.13
C GLY A 11 22.80 29.91 -31.56
N SER A 12 23.99 29.41 -31.92
CA SER A 12 24.52 29.56 -33.29
C SER A 12 23.67 28.88 -34.36
N TYR A 13 22.89 27.85 -33.99
CA TYR A 13 21.95 27.16 -34.87
C TYR A 13 20.50 27.64 -34.74
N ASN A 14 20.25 28.75 -34.03
CA ASN A 14 18.90 29.25 -33.76
C ASN A 14 18.00 28.21 -33.07
N LEU A 15 18.55 27.39 -32.16
CA LEU A 15 17.85 26.33 -31.45
C LEU A 15 17.35 26.75 -30.06
N LEU A 16 17.44 28.03 -29.72
CA LEU A 16 16.92 28.58 -28.47
C LEU A 16 15.47 29.08 -28.65
N PRO A 17 14.64 29.08 -27.59
CA PRO A 17 14.97 28.68 -26.22
C PRO A 17 14.96 27.16 -26.02
N ALA A 18 15.69 26.69 -25.00
CA ALA A 18 15.87 25.26 -24.73
C ALA A 18 15.45 24.83 -23.30
N ILE A 19 14.92 23.61 -23.16
CA ILE A 19 14.80 22.95 -21.86
C ILE A 19 15.90 21.90 -21.77
N VAL A 20 16.78 22.03 -20.78
CA VAL A 20 17.88 21.10 -20.54
C VAL A 20 17.53 20.21 -19.36
N PHE A 21 17.23 18.95 -19.62
CA PHE A 21 16.91 18.00 -18.58
C PHE A 21 18.16 17.44 -17.91
N LEU A 22 18.22 17.58 -16.59
CA LEU A 22 19.31 17.15 -15.73
C LEU A 22 18.77 16.25 -14.61
N PRO A 23 19.57 15.28 -14.13
CA PRO A 23 19.04 14.21 -13.27
C PRO A 23 18.74 14.63 -11.84
N THR A 24 19.33 15.73 -11.35
CA THR A 24 19.19 16.16 -9.95
C THR A 24 18.93 17.66 -9.85
N ARG A 25 18.21 18.06 -8.79
CA ARG A 25 17.90 19.46 -8.46
C ARG A 25 19.17 20.30 -8.34
N ARG A 26 20.12 19.82 -7.52
CA ARG A 26 21.46 20.42 -7.34
C ARG A 26 22.19 20.64 -8.68
N ARG A 27 22.13 19.68 -9.61
CA ARG A 27 22.80 19.85 -10.91
C ARG A 27 22.12 20.92 -11.76
N CYS A 28 20.80 21.10 -11.67
CA CYS A 28 20.09 22.18 -12.34
C CYS A 28 20.55 23.55 -11.85
N ASP A 29 20.62 23.74 -10.53
CA ASP A 29 21.07 25.01 -9.93
C ASP A 29 22.52 25.35 -10.27
N GLN A 30 23.40 24.34 -10.22
CA GLN A 30 24.80 24.49 -10.64
C GLN A 30 24.90 24.87 -12.12
N ALA A 31 24.18 24.17 -12.99
CA ALA A 31 24.20 24.45 -14.43
C ALA A 31 23.69 25.85 -14.76
N ALA A 32 22.63 26.31 -14.09
CA ALA A 32 22.11 27.67 -14.24
C ALA A 32 23.16 28.71 -13.81
N THR A 33 23.77 28.52 -12.65
CA THR A 33 24.78 29.44 -12.10
C THR A 33 26.05 29.48 -12.95
N GLU A 34 26.60 28.31 -13.33
CA GLU A 34 27.75 28.18 -14.23
C GLU A 34 27.50 28.93 -15.55
N THR A 35 26.33 28.71 -16.13
CA THR A 35 25.92 29.34 -17.39
C THR A 35 25.82 30.86 -17.27
N ALA A 36 25.18 31.36 -16.20
CA ALA A 36 25.04 32.79 -15.96
C ALA A 36 26.37 33.50 -15.68
N LEU A 37 27.37 32.79 -15.19
CA LEU A 37 28.73 33.32 -15.02
C LEU A 37 29.49 33.37 -16.35
N MET A 38 29.39 32.33 -17.17
CA MET A 38 30.17 32.20 -18.41
C MET A 38 29.56 32.95 -19.61
N ARG A 39 28.23 33.09 -19.68
CA ARG A 39 27.51 33.75 -20.80
C ARG A 39 27.12 35.20 -20.51
N ARG A 40 27.86 35.92 -19.65
CA ARG A 40 27.54 37.33 -19.36
C ARG A 40 27.72 38.18 -20.61
N ASP A 41 26.61 38.58 -21.22
CA ASP A 41 26.57 39.64 -22.22
C ASP A 41 26.19 40.97 -21.53
N PRO A 42 27.13 41.93 -21.37
CA PRO A 42 26.85 43.24 -20.78
C PRO A 42 25.74 44.01 -21.50
N ASN A 43 25.52 43.74 -22.78
CA ASN A 43 24.60 44.47 -23.67
C ASN A 43 23.26 43.76 -23.89
N ASP A 44 22.95 42.71 -23.12
CA ASP A 44 21.66 42.01 -23.24
C ASP A 44 20.49 42.95 -22.93
N GLN A 45 19.77 43.35 -23.98
CA GLN A 45 18.63 44.27 -23.90
C GLN A 45 17.46 43.70 -23.07
N ARG A 46 17.38 42.36 -22.90
CA ARG A 46 16.35 41.70 -22.08
C ARG A 46 16.65 41.77 -20.58
N ARG A 47 17.85 42.20 -20.18
CA ARG A 47 18.26 42.27 -18.76
C ARG A 47 17.35 43.16 -17.93
N GLU A 48 17.02 44.34 -18.44
CA GLU A 48 16.15 45.27 -17.71
C GLU A 48 14.73 44.72 -17.60
N GLN A 49 14.20 44.16 -18.69
CA GLN A 49 12.89 43.51 -18.71
C GLN A 49 12.80 42.34 -17.72
N ARG A 50 13.87 41.53 -17.59
CA ARG A 50 13.95 40.48 -16.56
C ARG A 50 13.90 41.06 -15.15
N ARG A 51 14.63 42.14 -14.90
CA ARG A 51 14.67 42.81 -13.60
C ARG A 51 13.33 43.42 -13.22
N ASP A 52 12.68 44.10 -14.16
CA ASP A 52 11.37 44.72 -13.96
C ASP A 52 10.29 43.68 -13.69
N LEU A 53 10.29 42.57 -14.44
CA LEU A 53 9.34 41.49 -14.22
C LEU A 53 9.53 40.82 -12.86
N LEU A 54 10.78 40.58 -12.42
CA LEU A 54 11.03 40.11 -11.05
C LEU A 54 10.54 41.11 -10.01
N ARG A 55 10.81 42.41 -10.21
CA ARG A 55 10.36 43.46 -9.27
C ARG A 55 8.84 43.50 -9.15
N SER A 56 8.10 43.39 -10.27
CA SER A 56 6.64 43.31 -10.23
C SER A 56 6.12 42.08 -9.49
N PHE A 57 6.85 40.96 -9.54
CA PHE A 57 6.47 39.77 -8.81
C PHE A 57 6.76 39.90 -7.30
N VAL A 58 7.80 40.63 -6.90
CA VAL A 58 8.12 40.90 -5.49
C VAL A 58 6.98 41.68 -4.80
N GLU A 59 6.21 42.48 -5.54
CA GLU A 59 5.04 43.17 -4.97
C GLU A 59 3.95 42.20 -4.52
N GLN A 60 3.81 41.07 -5.21
CA GLN A 60 2.84 40.03 -4.88
C GLN A 60 3.43 38.92 -3.99
N TYR A 61 4.72 38.63 -4.15
CA TYR A 61 5.46 37.54 -3.51
C TYR A 61 6.79 38.06 -2.95
N PRO A 62 6.79 38.75 -1.80
CA PRO A 62 7.99 39.40 -1.25
C PRO A 62 9.18 38.46 -1.04
N GLU A 63 8.91 37.18 -0.76
CA GLU A 63 9.88 36.13 -0.47
C GLU A 63 10.85 35.84 -1.63
N ILE A 64 10.46 36.11 -2.87
CA ILE A 64 11.34 35.86 -4.02
C ILE A 64 12.51 36.85 -4.08
N ARG A 65 12.42 37.98 -3.36
CA ARG A 65 13.43 39.06 -3.39
C ARG A 65 14.81 38.58 -2.95
N SER A 66 14.83 37.71 -1.93
CA SER A 66 16.07 37.16 -1.36
C SER A 66 16.52 35.85 -2.03
N HIS A 67 15.85 35.42 -3.10
CA HIS A 67 16.12 34.13 -3.71
C HIS A 67 17.54 34.05 -4.30
N ARG A 68 18.25 32.95 -4.02
CA ARG A 68 19.67 32.76 -4.38
C ARG A 68 19.97 32.88 -5.88
N HIS A 69 18.98 32.58 -6.73
CA HIS A 69 19.11 32.62 -8.20
C HIS A 69 18.67 33.94 -8.85
N TRP A 70 18.35 34.98 -8.08
CA TRP A 70 17.98 36.30 -8.62
C TRP A 70 18.93 36.81 -9.70
N GLU A 71 20.22 36.92 -9.37
CA GLU A 71 21.23 37.42 -10.31
C GLU A 71 21.53 36.43 -11.45
N THR A 72 21.24 35.14 -11.24
CA THR A 72 21.38 34.11 -12.29
C THR A 72 20.42 34.40 -13.44
N ILE A 73 19.16 34.71 -13.11
CA ILE A 73 18.13 35.08 -14.08
C ILE A 73 18.46 36.43 -14.72
N VAL A 74 18.65 37.48 -13.92
CA VAL A 74 18.82 38.85 -14.42
C VAL A 74 20.02 38.95 -15.36
N ARG A 75 21.18 38.40 -14.99
CA ARG A 75 22.42 38.53 -15.77
C ARG A 75 22.57 37.47 -16.85
N GLY A 76 22.13 36.24 -16.56
CA GLY A 76 22.42 35.07 -17.40
C GLY A 76 21.31 34.70 -18.38
N GLY A 77 20.08 35.18 -18.18
CA GLY A 77 18.95 34.79 -19.04
C GLY A 77 18.63 33.31 -18.99
N VAL A 78 18.97 32.65 -17.88
CA VAL A 78 18.73 31.22 -17.66
C VAL A 78 18.24 30.98 -16.25
N ALA A 79 17.50 29.90 -16.03
CA ALA A 79 16.96 29.55 -14.73
C ALA A 79 17.03 28.05 -14.45
N ALA A 80 17.03 27.67 -13.17
CA ALA A 80 16.77 26.31 -12.74
C ALA A 80 15.29 26.18 -12.35
N HIS A 81 14.62 25.12 -12.79
CA HIS A 81 13.21 24.84 -12.48
C HIS A 81 13.07 23.41 -11.96
N HIS A 82 12.68 23.27 -10.70
CA HIS A 82 12.43 21.98 -10.07
C HIS A 82 11.62 22.14 -8.78
N ALA A 83 11.10 21.04 -8.24
CA ALA A 83 10.26 21.03 -7.05
C ALA A 83 10.92 21.59 -5.76
N GLY A 84 12.25 21.66 -5.68
CA GLY A 84 12.95 22.28 -4.55
C GLY A 84 12.86 23.81 -4.49
N HIS A 85 12.39 24.48 -5.55
CA HIS A 85 12.17 25.93 -5.55
C HIS A 85 10.75 26.27 -5.08
N LEU A 86 10.60 27.45 -4.46
CA LEU A 86 9.30 27.99 -4.05
C LEU A 86 8.29 28.02 -5.21
N PRO A 87 6.97 27.83 -4.96
CA PRO A 87 5.94 27.97 -5.98
C PRO A 87 5.99 29.30 -6.73
N ALA A 88 6.10 30.42 -6.01
CA ALA A 88 6.20 31.76 -6.59
C ALA A 88 7.43 31.90 -7.50
N TRP A 89 8.57 31.30 -7.11
CA TRP A 89 9.79 31.30 -7.92
C TRP A 89 9.63 30.50 -9.22
N LYS A 90 8.97 29.34 -9.17
CA LYS A 90 8.66 28.55 -10.37
C LYS A 90 7.73 29.33 -11.30
N LEU A 91 6.71 29.98 -10.75
CA LEU A 91 5.75 30.78 -11.52
C LEU A 91 6.42 31.94 -12.27
N VAL A 92 7.35 32.67 -11.65
CA VAL A 92 8.05 33.77 -12.34
C VAL A 92 8.96 33.24 -13.47
N ILE A 93 9.62 32.11 -13.27
CA ILE A 93 10.41 31.44 -14.33
C ILE A 93 9.52 31.07 -15.52
N GLU A 94 8.34 30.50 -15.26
CA GLU A 94 7.37 30.10 -16.28
C GLU A 94 6.89 31.29 -17.12
N LYS A 95 6.56 32.42 -16.45
CA LYS A 95 6.19 33.66 -17.15
C LYS A 95 7.35 34.23 -17.97
N MET A 96 8.57 34.21 -17.44
CA MET A 96 9.76 34.69 -18.17
C MET A 96 10.08 33.88 -19.41
N MET A 97 9.95 32.55 -19.33
CA MET A 97 10.15 31.67 -20.48
C MET A 97 9.13 31.95 -21.58
N SER A 98 7.86 32.08 -21.20
CA SER A 98 6.76 32.38 -22.11
C SER A 98 6.91 33.75 -22.80
N ALA A 99 7.42 34.74 -22.04
CA ALA A 99 7.75 36.08 -22.53
C ALA A 99 9.02 36.13 -23.40
N GLY A 100 9.76 35.04 -23.56
CA GLY A 100 11.00 35.00 -24.35
C GLY A 100 12.20 35.68 -23.67
N LEU A 101 12.13 35.89 -22.35
CA LEU A 101 13.18 36.53 -21.57
C LEU A 101 14.30 35.57 -21.17
N LEU A 102 14.05 34.26 -21.24
CA LEU A 102 15.00 33.20 -20.96
C LEU A 102 15.44 32.48 -22.24
N ASP A 103 16.74 32.21 -22.33
CA ASP A 103 17.34 31.38 -23.37
C ASP A 103 17.20 29.90 -23.05
N ALA A 104 17.27 29.54 -21.77
CA ALA A 104 17.12 28.15 -21.36
C ALA A 104 16.66 27.98 -19.91
N ILE A 105 16.03 26.84 -19.66
CA ILE A 105 15.74 26.36 -18.30
C ILE A 105 16.42 25.02 -18.09
N PHE A 106 17.03 24.85 -16.92
CA PHE A 106 17.58 23.60 -16.43
C PHE A 106 16.56 22.92 -15.51
N ALA A 107 16.10 21.73 -15.88
CA ALA A 107 14.96 21.10 -15.21
C ALA A 107 15.19 19.62 -14.90
N THR A 108 14.54 19.14 -13.84
CA THR A 108 14.43 17.69 -13.58
C THR A 108 13.29 17.07 -14.41
N ALA A 109 13.31 15.75 -14.62
CA ALA A 109 12.30 15.04 -15.42
C ALA A 109 10.85 15.33 -14.97
N THR A 110 10.63 15.52 -13.66
CA THR A 110 9.32 15.83 -13.07
C THR A 110 8.65 17.09 -13.62
N VAL A 111 9.43 18.03 -14.18
CA VAL A 111 8.89 19.26 -14.80
C VAL A 111 8.05 18.92 -16.03
N ALA A 112 8.39 17.84 -16.76
CA ALA A 112 7.73 17.49 -18.00
C ALA A 112 6.23 17.17 -17.86
N ALA A 113 5.79 16.72 -16.69
CA ALA A 113 4.40 16.34 -16.45
C ALA A 113 3.49 17.51 -16.01
N GLY A 114 4.03 18.69 -15.67
CA GLY A 114 3.28 19.69 -14.89
C GLY A 114 3.48 21.16 -15.24
N VAL A 115 4.11 21.51 -16.37
CA VAL A 115 4.30 22.90 -16.78
C VAL A 115 3.69 23.22 -18.15
N ASP A 116 3.29 24.47 -18.37
CA ASP A 116 2.65 24.95 -19.61
C ASP A 116 3.56 25.90 -20.41
N PHE A 117 4.84 25.56 -20.56
CA PHE A 117 5.74 26.31 -21.45
C PHE A 117 6.51 25.37 -22.41
N PRO A 118 6.22 25.42 -23.72
CA PRO A 118 7.02 24.72 -24.71
C PRO A 118 8.31 25.48 -25.04
N ALA A 119 9.35 24.75 -25.43
CA ALA A 119 10.62 25.29 -25.88
C ALA A 119 10.90 24.88 -27.33
N ARG A 120 11.76 25.61 -28.04
CA ARG A 120 12.13 25.20 -29.41
C ARG A 120 12.89 23.88 -29.40
N THR A 121 13.73 23.70 -28.39
CA THR A 121 14.59 22.53 -28.24
C THR A 121 14.48 21.91 -26.86
N VAL A 122 14.50 20.58 -26.80
CA VAL A 122 14.70 19.80 -25.59
C VAL A 122 16.07 19.15 -25.65
N VAL A 123 16.84 19.26 -24.57
CA VAL A 123 18.15 18.63 -24.44
C VAL A 123 18.09 17.54 -23.38
N LEU A 124 18.51 16.34 -23.76
CA LEU A 124 18.62 15.17 -22.90
C LEU A 124 20.08 14.91 -22.56
N ASN A 125 20.42 14.95 -21.27
CA ASN A 125 21.79 14.67 -20.81
C ASN A 125 22.01 13.19 -20.42
N GLY A 126 20.94 12.39 -20.34
CA GLY A 126 20.98 10.98 -19.98
C GLY A 126 19.58 10.36 -19.99
N ALA A 127 19.51 9.04 -19.81
CA ALA A 127 18.27 8.26 -19.76
C ALA A 127 17.90 7.84 -18.32
N GLU A 128 18.40 8.56 -17.32
CA GLU A 128 18.29 8.21 -15.90
C GLU A 128 17.71 9.36 -15.07
N ALA A 129 17.00 9.01 -14.01
CA ALA A 129 16.45 9.93 -13.02
C ALA A 129 16.83 9.50 -11.60
N ARG A 130 16.99 10.48 -10.71
CA ARG A 130 17.23 10.24 -9.28
C ARG A 130 15.89 10.18 -8.52
N THR A 131 15.68 9.10 -7.77
CA THR A 131 14.58 8.93 -6.80
C THR A 131 15.13 8.90 -5.37
N GLY A 132 14.25 8.85 -4.36
CA GLY A 132 14.65 8.58 -2.96
C GLY A 132 15.47 7.30 -2.84
N ASN A 133 14.98 6.22 -3.46
CA ASN A 133 15.60 4.89 -3.41
C ASN A 133 16.85 4.69 -4.26
N GLY A 134 17.26 5.65 -5.10
CA GLY A 134 18.40 5.38 -5.98
C GLY A 134 18.42 6.15 -7.28
N TRP A 135 19.28 5.69 -8.17
CA TRP A 135 19.19 5.97 -9.59
C TRP A 135 18.22 4.97 -10.21
N ARG A 136 17.38 5.45 -11.12
CA ARG A 136 16.55 4.58 -11.96
C ARG A 136 16.58 5.03 -13.40
N GLN A 137 16.26 4.11 -14.29
CA GLN A 137 16.05 4.42 -15.69
C GLN A 137 14.74 5.21 -15.87
N LEU A 138 14.72 6.10 -16.85
CA LEU A 138 13.49 6.77 -17.31
C LEU A 138 12.57 5.75 -17.99
N THR A 139 11.26 5.94 -17.79
CA THR A 139 10.26 5.17 -18.51
C THR A 139 9.98 5.76 -19.89
N ALA A 140 9.24 5.04 -20.75
CA ALA A 140 8.91 5.52 -22.08
C ALA A 140 8.02 6.77 -22.01
N SER A 141 7.00 6.76 -21.14
CA SER A 141 6.10 7.90 -20.93
C SER A 141 6.83 9.14 -20.43
N GLU A 142 7.78 8.98 -19.51
CA GLU A 142 8.55 10.13 -19.01
C GLU A 142 9.39 10.77 -20.11
N LEU A 143 10.10 9.97 -20.90
CA LEU A 143 10.91 10.48 -22.00
C LEU A 143 10.04 11.15 -23.08
N GLN A 144 8.87 10.58 -23.38
CA GLN A 144 7.91 11.16 -24.33
C GLN A 144 7.32 12.47 -23.80
N GLN A 145 6.99 12.57 -22.51
CA GLN A 145 6.56 13.82 -21.89
C GLN A 145 7.66 14.89 -21.94
N MET A 146 8.91 14.52 -21.68
CA MET A 146 10.06 15.43 -21.75
C MET A 146 10.27 15.95 -23.17
N THR A 147 10.32 15.05 -24.15
CA THR A 147 10.58 15.40 -25.56
C THR A 147 9.38 16.07 -26.24
N GLY A 148 8.16 15.80 -25.79
CA GLY A 148 6.94 16.49 -26.23
C GLY A 148 6.91 17.99 -25.89
N ARG A 149 7.86 18.48 -25.08
CA ARG A 149 8.05 19.93 -24.84
C ARG A 149 8.82 20.64 -25.96
N ALA A 150 9.37 19.92 -26.92
CA ALA A 150 10.06 20.48 -28.07
C ALA A 150 9.07 20.95 -29.15
N GLY A 151 9.27 22.17 -29.64
CA GLY A 151 8.41 22.84 -30.61
C GLY A 151 7.32 23.68 -29.95
N ARG A 152 7.26 24.96 -30.31
CA ARG A 152 6.26 25.92 -29.81
C ARG A 152 5.14 26.08 -30.85
N ARG A 153 3.91 25.77 -30.45
CA ARG A 153 2.72 25.91 -31.29
C ARG A 153 2.60 27.34 -31.83
N GLY A 154 2.48 27.47 -33.15
CA GLY A 154 2.35 28.76 -33.83
C GLY A 154 3.64 29.59 -33.94
N ARG A 155 4.79 29.08 -33.43
CA ARG A 155 6.09 29.76 -33.54
C ARG A 155 7.15 28.91 -34.26
N ASP A 156 7.16 27.59 -34.03
CA ASP A 156 8.11 26.67 -34.65
C ASP A 156 7.41 25.71 -35.63
N ASN A 157 8.04 25.45 -36.78
CA ASN A 157 7.57 24.45 -37.75
C ASN A 157 7.92 23.02 -37.30
N ILE A 158 9.06 22.86 -36.62
CA ILE A 158 9.56 21.60 -36.08
C ILE A 158 10.19 21.84 -34.70
N GLY A 159 10.05 20.88 -33.81
CA GLY A 159 10.76 20.84 -32.53
C GLY A 159 12.06 20.03 -32.64
N PHE A 160 13.04 20.36 -31.80
CA PHE A 160 14.33 19.67 -31.79
C PHE A 160 14.54 18.91 -30.48
N VAL A 161 15.01 17.67 -30.58
CA VAL A 161 15.50 16.88 -29.44
C VAL A 161 16.98 16.63 -29.64
N VAL A 162 17.78 17.08 -28.68
CA VAL A 162 19.25 16.99 -28.73
C VAL A 162 19.73 16.11 -27.60
N ALA A 163 20.45 15.04 -27.91
CA ALA A 163 21.15 14.24 -26.91
C ALA A 163 22.54 14.85 -26.68
N ALA A 164 22.76 15.47 -25.53
CA ALA A 164 24.04 16.12 -25.22
C ALA A 164 25.09 15.09 -24.77
N PRO A 165 26.36 15.22 -25.22
CA PRO A 165 27.41 14.29 -24.86
C PRO A 165 27.81 14.41 -23.37
N GLY A 166 27.85 13.25 -22.70
CA GLY A 166 28.18 13.10 -21.28
C GLY A 166 28.58 11.67 -20.93
N LEU A 167 29.21 11.50 -19.76
CA LEU A 167 29.75 10.21 -19.31
C LEU A 167 28.69 9.09 -19.20
N HIS A 168 27.46 9.47 -18.85
CA HIS A 168 26.33 8.56 -18.65
C HIS A 168 25.28 8.68 -19.77
N GLN A 169 25.68 9.21 -20.93
CA GLN A 169 24.78 9.32 -22.07
C GLN A 169 24.66 7.96 -22.78
N ASP A 170 23.43 7.53 -23.02
CA ASP A 170 23.13 6.33 -23.80
C ASP A 170 22.15 6.66 -24.95
N PRO A 171 22.67 7.01 -26.15
CA PRO A 171 21.84 7.35 -27.30
C PRO A 171 20.98 6.18 -27.80
N GLU A 172 21.47 4.94 -27.71
CA GLU A 172 20.74 3.75 -28.17
C GLU A 172 19.51 3.50 -27.29
N ARG A 173 19.67 3.65 -25.98
CA ARG A 173 18.57 3.58 -25.02
C ARG A 173 17.54 4.68 -25.25
N ILE A 174 17.96 5.93 -25.43
CA ILE A 174 17.07 7.05 -25.75
C ILE A 174 16.27 6.74 -27.02
N ALA A 175 16.93 6.28 -28.08
CA ALA A 175 16.28 5.91 -29.33
C ALA A 175 15.31 4.72 -29.18
N THR A 176 15.62 3.79 -28.28
CA THR A 176 14.73 2.67 -27.94
C THR A 176 13.48 3.17 -27.23
N LEU A 177 13.63 3.95 -26.16
CA LEU A 177 12.51 4.51 -25.38
C LEU A 177 11.61 5.43 -26.22
N LEU A 178 12.16 6.18 -27.17
CA LEU A 178 11.38 7.01 -28.11
C LEU A 178 10.51 6.18 -29.07
N ARG A 179 10.92 4.94 -29.39
CA ARG A 179 10.16 4.02 -30.25
C ARG A 179 9.22 3.11 -29.46
N SER A 180 9.40 3.01 -28.14
CA SER A 180 8.52 2.23 -27.28
C SER A 180 7.12 2.85 -27.20
N PRO A 181 6.06 2.03 -27.06
CA PRO A 181 4.74 2.55 -26.71
C PRO A 181 4.77 3.22 -25.33
N PRO A 182 3.84 4.16 -25.03
CA PRO A 182 3.67 4.71 -23.70
C PRO A 182 3.44 3.61 -22.65
N ASP A 183 3.92 3.85 -21.44
CA ASP A 183 3.71 2.93 -20.31
C ASP A 183 2.21 2.78 -20.01
N PRO A 184 1.74 1.58 -19.62
CA PRO A 184 0.33 1.36 -19.32
C PRO A 184 -0.11 2.16 -18.09
N LEU A 185 -1.36 2.59 -18.09
CA LEU A 185 -1.99 3.19 -16.91
C LEU A 185 -2.16 2.11 -15.83
N VAL A 186 -1.63 2.37 -14.63
CA VAL A 186 -1.76 1.49 -13.46
C VAL A 186 -2.59 2.21 -12.40
N SER A 187 -3.61 1.53 -11.87
CA SER A 187 -4.46 2.09 -10.82
C SER A 187 -3.67 2.41 -9.56
N GLN A 188 -3.96 3.54 -8.93
CA GLN A 188 -3.48 3.90 -7.59
C GLN A 188 -4.59 3.78 -6.53
N PHE A 189 -5.72 3.14 -6.87
CA PHE A 189 -6.78 2.89 -5.90
C PHE A 189 -6.26 1.97 -4.79
N ARG A 190 -6.43 2.41 -3.54
CA ARG A 190 -6.04 1.68 -2.34
C ARG A 190 -7.22 1.64 -1.38
N ALA A 191 -7.43 0.50 -0.75
CA ALA A 191 -8.28 0.46 0.43
C ALA A 191 -7.57 1.23 1.54
N THR A 192 -8.11 2.39 1.93
CA THR A 192 -7.66 3.16 3.10
C THR A 192 -8.80 3.24 4.12
N TYR A 193 -8.52 3.63 5.37
CA TYR A 193 -9.57 3.82 6.38
C TYR A 193 -10.61 4.84 5.92
N ASN A 194 -10.17 5.98 5.38
CA ASN A 194 -11.08 7.00 4.85
C ASN A 194 -11.88 6.51 3.65
N THR A 195 -11.26 5.78 2.73
CA THR A 195 -11.98 5.21 1.58
C THR A 195 -13.07 4.27 2.05
N LEU A 196 -12.79 3.40 3.04
CA LEU A 196 -13.78 2.49 3.58
C LEU A 196 -14.92 3.23 4.29
N LEU A 197 -14.60 4.17 5.19
CA LEU A 197 -15.62 4.92 5.93
C LEU A 197 -16.50 5.75 5.00
N ASN A 198 -15.92 6.47 4.04
CA ASN A 198 -16.69 7.27 3.08
C ASN A 198 -17.56 6.41 2.15
N LEU A 199 -17.05 5.24 1.71
CA LEU A 199 -17.86 4.32 0.92
C LEU A 199 -19.00 3.71 1.75
N LEU A 200 -18.78 3.40 3.03
CA LEU A 200 -19.85 2.90 3.88
C LEU A 200 -20.87 3.99 4.24
N ASP A 201 -20.45 5.22 4.44
CA ASP A 201 -21.37 6.34 4.68
C ASP A 201 -22.25 6.61 3.44
N ALA A 202 -21.68 6.54 2.23
CA ALA A 202 -22.40 6.76 0.98
C ALA A 202 -23.30 5.60 0.55
N TYR A 203 -22.90 4.34 0.78
CA TYR A 203 -23.57 3.15 0.23
C TYR A 203 -24.16 2.22 1.31
N GLY A 204 -23.82 2.42 2.58
CA GLY A 204 -24.54 1.89 3.73
C GLY A 204 -24.27 0.44 4.15
N ASN A 205 -23.61 -0.41 3.34
CA ASN A 205 -23.26 -1.79 3.72
C ASN A 205 -22.07 -2.34 2.92
N PHE A 206 -21.45 -3.42 3.40
CA PHE A 206 -20.26 -4.03 2.78
C PHE A 206 -20.53 -4.60 1.38
N ALA A 207 -21.73 -5.12 1.12
CA ALA A 207 -22.06 -5.70 -0.17
C ALA A 207 -21.97 -4.67 -1.31
N GLN A 208 -22.48 -3.46 -1.08
CA GLN A 208 -22.39 -2.37 -2.07
C GLN A 208 -20.96 -1.85 -2.22
N VAL A 209 -20.20 -1.73 -1.12
CA VAL A 209 -18.79 -1.32 -1.19
C VAL A 209 -17.95 -2.33 -1.99
N ARG A 210 -18.20 -3.63 -1.80
CA ARG A 210 -17.58 -4.71 -2.57
C ARG A 210 -17.89 -4.60 -4.06
N GLU A 211 -19.13 -4.34 -4.44
CA GLU A 211 -19.51 -4.15 -5.85
C GLU A 211 -18.75 -2.98 -6.50
N ILE A 212 -18.54 -1.88 -5.77
CA ILE A 212 -17.77 -0.72 -6.26
C ILE A 212 -16.29 -1.05 -6.41
N ALA A 213 -15.71 -1.74 -5.41
CA ALA A 213 -14.33 -2.18 -5.46
C ALA A 213 -14.10 -3.11 -6.67
N GLU A 214 -15.03 -4.04 -6.92
CA GLU A 214 -14.99 -4.96 -8.08
C GLU A 214 -15.00 -4.21 -9.41
N LYS A 215 -15.75 -3.12 -9.53
CA LYS A 215 -15.81 -2.29 -10.75
C LYS A 215 -14.63 -1.32 -10.90
N SER A 216 -13.76 -1.20 -9.90
CA SER A 216 -12.65 -0.25 -9.92
C SER A 216 -11.56 -0.65 -10.94
N PHE A 217 -10.85 0.35 -11.48
CA PHE A 217 -9.75 0.10 -12.42
C PHE A 217 -8.60 -0.72 -11.81
N ALA A 218 -8.42 -0.70 -10.48
CA ALA A 218 -7.44 -1.54 -9.78
C ALA A 218 -7.71 -3.03 -9.96
N HIS A 219 -8.98 -3.39 -10.12
CA HIS A 219 -9.42 -4.77 -10.24
C HIS A 219 -9.94 -5.07 -11.65
N ARG A 220 -9.54 -4.30 -12.68
CA ARG A 220 -10.01 -4.50 -14.06
C ARG A 220 -9.78 -5.93 -14.58
N GLU A 221 -8.62 -6.51 -14.31
CA GLU A 221 -8.32 -7.89 -14.71
C GLU A 221 -9.21 -8.89 -13.95
N ALA A 222 -9.35 -8.70 -12.63
CA ALA A 222 -10.24 -9.50 -11.79
C ALA A 222 -11.71 -9.38 -12.24
N ALA A 223 -12.19 -8.18 -12.54
CA ALA A 223 -13.52 -7.91 -13.07
C ALA A 223 -13.73 -8.62 -14.42
N GLY A 224 -12.74 -8.58 -15.32
CA GLY A 224 -12.78 -9.32 -16.57
C GLY A 224 -12.88 -10.83 -16.37
N GLN A 225 -12.13 -11.38 -15.41
CA GLN A 225 -12.21 -12.80 -15.03
C GLN A 225 -13.56 -13.15 -14.42
N ILE A 226 -14.09 -12.31 -13.53
CA ILE A 226 -15.41 -12.50 -12.91
C ILE A 226 -16.50 -12.53 -14.00
N ILE A 227 -16.52 -11.55 -14.91
CA ILE A 227 -17.50 -11.50 -16.01
C ILE A 227 -17.41 -12.77 -16.89
N ALA A 228 -16.19 -13.23 -17.20
CA ALA A 228 -15.99 -14.43 -17.99
C ALA A 228 -16.49 -15.69 -17.24
N LEU A 229 -16.21 -15.82 -15.94
CA LEU A 229 -16.66 -16.94 -15.12
C LEU A 229 -18.18 -16.91 -14.90
N GLU A 230 -18.78 -15.74 -14.66
CA GLU A 230 -20.23 -15.57 -14.54
C GLU A 230 -20.95 -15.99 -15.83
N LYS A 231 -20.38 -15.67 -17.00
CA LYS A 231 -20.89 -16.16 -18.27
C LYS A 231 -20.87 -17.69 -18.34
N VAL A 232 -19.76 -18.32 -17.95
CA VAL A 232 -19.64 -19.80 -17.90
C VAL A 232 -20.65 -20.41 -16.92
N ILE A 233 -20.85 -19.78 -15.76
CA ILE A 233 -21.84 -20.19 -14.76
C ILE A 233 -23.23 -20.19 -15.38
N VAL A 234 -23.67 -19.07 -15.98
CA VAL A 234 -25.00 -18.93 -16.59
C VAL A 234 -25.20 -19.94 -17.73
N GLU A 235 -24.23 -20.08 -18.63
CA GLU A 235 -24.30 -21.03 -19.75
C GLU A 235 -24.39 -22.49 -19.26
N THR A 236 -23.63 -22.84 -18.23
CA THR A 236 -23.63 -24.19 -17.64
C THR A 236 -24.93 -24.47 -16.90
N GLU A 237 -25.48 -23.49 -16.15
CA GLU A 237 -26.79 -23.61 -15.50
C GLU A 237 -27.92 -23.82 -16.52
N GLN A 238 -27.87 -23.12 -17.66
CA GLN A 238 -28.83 -23.31 -18.74
C GLN A 238 -28.71 -24.70 -19.37
N ARG A 239 -27.49 -25.18 -19.62
CA ARG A 239 -27.24 -26.53 -20.15
C ARG A 239 -27.75 -27.62 -19.20
N ILE A 240 -27.52 -27.48 -17.90
CA ILE A 240 -28.06 -28.40 -16.88
C ILE A 240 -29.59 -28.38 -16.91
N LYS A 241 -30.21 -27.18 -16.85
CA LYS A 241 -31.68 -27.03 -16.88
C LYS A 241 -32.30 -27.61 -18.16
N LEU A 242 -31.65 -27.47 -19.30
CA LEU A 242 -32.12 -28.04 -20.57
C LEU A 242 -32.11 -29.57 -20.53
N LYS A 243 -30.98 -30.18 -20.14
CA LYS A 243 -30.85 -31.64 -20.03
C LYS A 243 -31.84 -32.24 -19.03
N LEU A 244 -32.08 -31.56 -17.90
CA LEU A 244 -33.09 -32.00 -16.92
C LEU A 244 -34.51 -31.99 -17.51
N ARG A 245 -34.85 -30.98 -18.31
CA ARG A 245 -36.15 -30.89 -19.00
C ARG A 245 -36.30 -31.93 -20.11
N GLU A 246 -35.23 -32.18 -20.87
CA GLU A 246 -35.23 -33.18 -21.95
C GLU A 246 -35.42 -34.60 -21.41
N ALA A 247 -34.91 -34.88 -20.20
CA ALA A 247 -35.05 -36.16 -19.53
C ALA A 247 -36.37 -36.33 -18.74
N ASP A 248 -37.24 -35.31 -18.74
CA ASP A 248 -38.49 -35.23 -17.96
C ASP A 248 -38.30 -35.51 -16.46
N CYS A 249 -37.21 -34.98 -15.90
CA CYS A 249 -36.83 -35.19 -14.51
C CYS A 249 -37.28 -34.02 -13.62
N ASP A 250 -38.05 -34.32 -12.57
CA ASP A 250 -38.42 -33.36 -11.52
C ASP A 250 -37.27 -33.17 -10.51
N LEU A 251 -36.11 -32.74 -11.02
CA LEU A 251 -34.93 -32.43 -10.22
C LEU A 251 -34.54 -30.96 -10.44
N SER A 252 -34.17 -30.29 -9.37
CA SER A 252 -33.70 -28.91 -9.43
C SER A 252 -32.19 -28.84 -9.71
N LEU A 253 -31.73 -27.67 -10.12
CA LEU A 253 -30.30 -27.37 -10.22
C LEU A 253 -29.57 -27.59 -8.88
N ASN A 254 -30.24 -27.36 -7.76
CA ASN A 254 -29.66 -27.56 -6.43
C ASN A 254 -29.46 -29.05 -6.13
N ASP A 255 -30.34 -29.92 -6.63
CA ASP A 255 -30.20 -31.38 -6.48
C ASP A 255 -29.00 -31.90 -7.26
N VAL A 256 -28.79 -31.38 -8.48
CA VAL A 256 -27.59 -31.72 -9.28
C VAL A 256 -26.31 -31.21 -8.61
N LYS A 257 -26.30 -29.98 -8.11
CA LYS A 257 -25.16 -29.43 -7.33
C LYS A 257 -24.91 -30.24 -6.05
N GLY A 258 -25.97 -30.62 -5.35
CA GLY A 258 -25.90 -31.45 -4.14
C GLY A 258 -25.34 -32.84 -4.43
N PHE A 259 -25.81 -33.46 -5.52
CA PHE A 259 -25.31 -34.75 -6.00
C PHE A 259 -23.81 -34.70 -6.31
N GLU A 260 -23.34 -33.69 -7.05
CA GLU A 260 -21.92 -33.51 -7.33
C GLU A 260 -21.08 -33.37 -6.06
N ARG A 261 -21.53 -32.57 -5.09
CA ARG A 261 -20.84 -32.40 -3.81
C ARG A 261 -20.73 -33.72 -3.06
N LEU A 262 -21.81 -34.51 -3.00
CA LEU A 262 -21.79 -35.82 -2.35
C LEU A 262 -20.83 -36.79 -3.05
N ILE A 263 -20.84 -36.84 -4.39
CA ILE A 263 -19.93 -37.70 -5.16
C ILE A 263 -18.47 -37.24 -4.99
N SER A 264 -18.20 -35.94 -5.01
CA SER A 264 -16.87 -35.40 -4.76
C SER A 264 -16.39 -35.74 -3.34
N SER A 265 -17.23 -35.56 -2.31
CA SER A 265 -16.89 -35.91 -0.93
C SER A 265 -16.68 -37.42 -0.76
N ARG A 266 -17.51 -38.25 -1.40
CA ARG A 266 -17.36 -39.71 -1.39
C ARG A 266 -16.04 -40.15 -2.03
N THR A 267 -15.68 -39.56 -3.18
CA THR A 267 -14.43 -39.86 -3.88
C THR A 267 -13.22 -39.47 -3.01
N GLN A 268 -13.26 -38.28 -2.40
CA GLN A 268 -12.22 -37.83 -1.48
C GLN A 268 -12.07 -38.77 -0.27
N LEU A 269 -13.17 -39.24 0.31
CA LEU A 269 -13.13 -40.17 1.45
C LEU A 269 -12.56 -41.54 1.06
N LEU A 270 -12.90 -42.05 -0.13
CA LEU A 270 -12.32 -43.28 -0.66
C LEU A 270 -10.80 -43.15 -0.86
N ASP A 271 -10.35 -42.02 -1.42
CA ASP A 271 -8.92 -41.75 -1.63
C ASP A 271 -8.18 -41.48 -0.31
N SER A 272 -8.83 -40.87 0.67
CA SER A 272 -8.25 -40.58 1.98
C SER A 272 -8.25 -41.77 2.94
N LYS A 273 -8.83 -42.91 2.55
CA LYS A 273 -8.97 -44.06 3.44
C LYS A 273 -7.62 -44.65 3.81
N PRO A 274 -7.22 -44.66 5.11
CA PRO A 274 -5.90 -45.09 5.49
C PRO A 274 -5.77 -46.59 5.20
N GLN A 275 -4.79 -46.92 4.37
CA GLN A 275 -4.47 -48.27 3.96
C GLN A 275 -3.50 -48.91 4.94
N THR A 276 -2.68 -48.10 5.60
CA THR A 276 -1.62 -48.58 6.49
C THR A 276 -1.76 -48.04 7.91
N ARG A 277 -1.28 -48.83 8.88
CA ARG A 277 -1.15 -48.36 10.26
C ARG A 277 -0.21 -47.16 10.37
N ALA A 278 0.77 -47.04 9.47
CA ALA A 278 1.69 -45.91 9.45
C ALA A 278 0.99 -44.60 9.09
N GLU A 279 0.05 -44.61 8.14
CA GLU A 279 -0.78 -43.45 7.78
C GLU A 279 -1.68 -43.01 8.94
N VAL A 280 -2.34 -43.96 9.61
CA VAL A 280 -3.18 -43.67 10.80
C VAL A 280 -2.33 -43.06 11.90
N LEU A 281 -1.16 -43.65 12.17
CA LEU A 281 -0.24 -43.13 13.18
C LEU A 281 0.25 -41.72 12.82
N HIS A 282 0.58 -41.46 11.55
CA HIS A 282 1.04 -40.15 11.10
C HIS A 282 -0.05 -39.09 11.24
N ARG A 283 -1.27 -39.37 10.77
CA ARG A 283 -2.44 -38.47 10.88
C ARG A 283 -2.76 -38.16 12.33
N TRP A 284 -2.80 -39.19 13.18
CA TRP A 284 -3.06 -39.05 14.61
C TRP A 284 -1.95 -38.25 15.32
N LEU A 285 -0.68 -38.51 15.01
CA LEU A 285 0.42 -37.74 15.58
C LEU A 285 0.37 -36.28 15.13
N ASP A 286 0.03 -36.01 13.87
CA ASP A 286 -0.10 -34.65 13.39
C ASP A 286 -1.24 -33.90 14.11
N GLU A 287 -2.37 -34.54 14.36
CA GLU A 287 -3.49 -33.94 15.08
C GLU A 287 -3.19 -33.71 16.57
N VAL A 288 -2.63 -34.72 17.25
CA VAL A 288 -2.52 -34.71 18.71
C VAL A 288 -1.25 -34.01 19.20
N VAL A 289 -0.19 -33.96 18.40
CA VAL A 289 1.08 -33.31 18.78
C VAL A 289 1.00 -31.79 18.55
N GLN A 290 1.10 -31.04 19.65
CA GLN A 290 1.08 -29.58 19.64
C GLN A 290 2.03 -29.00 20.68
N ALA A 291 2.36 -27.71 20.54
CA ALA A 291 3.19 -26.98 21.49
C ALA A 291 2.63 -27.09 22.93
N GLY A 292 3.51 -27.31 23.90
CA GLY A 292 3.17 -27.50 25.31
C GLY A 292 2.90 -28.95 25.72
N ARG A 293 2.72 -29.90 24.79
CA ARG A 293 2.62 -31.33 25.15
C ARG A 293 3.99 -31.96 25.37
N VAL A 294 4.04 -32.97 26.24
CA VAL A 294 5.20 -33.86 26.36
C VAL A 294 5.00 -35.09 25.48
N VAL A 295 6.06 -35.52 24.80
CA VAL A 295 6.11 -36.72 23.95
C VAL A 295 7.34 -37.57 24.30
N ALA A 296 7.28 -38.87 24.04
CA ALA A 296 8.43 -39.78 24.20
C ALA A 296 9.00 -40.22 22.84
N ILE A 297 10.32 -40.11 22.66
CA ILE A 297 11.00 -40.60 21.45
C ILE A 297 11.21 -42.12 21.55
N GLY A 298 10.52 -42.86 20.68
CA GLY A 298 10.47 -44.33 20.68
C GLY A 298 9.59 -44.92 21.78
N ARG A 299 9.36 -46.24 21.71
CA ARG A 299 8.35 -46.92 22.54
C ARG A 299 8.73 -47.12 24.01
N SER A 300 9.97 -46.83 24.38
CA SER A 300 10.50 -47.07 25.74
C SER A 300 9.96 -46.10 26.78
N GLY A 301 9.43 -44.93 26.37
CA GLY A 301 8.93 -43.91 27.29
C GLY A 301 10.03 -43.20 28.10
N LYS A 302 11.32 -43.42 27.79
CA LYS A 302 12.45 -42.91 28.59
C LYS A 302 12.97 -41.54 28.16
N ARG A 303 12.83 -41.21 26.87
CA ARG A 303 13.33 -39.97 26.27
C ARG A 303 12.18 -39.01 26.08
N LEU A 304 11.91 -38.19 27.09
CA LEU A 304 10.83 -37.22 27.07
C LEU A 304 11.28 -35.92 26.41
N VAL A 305 10.38 -35.31 25.65
CA VAL A 305 10.57 -34.01 25.01
C VAL A 305 9.28 -33.20 25.17
N MET A 306 9.37 -31.97 25.66
CA MET A 306 8.28 -31.02 25.62
C MET A 306 8.30 -30.30 24.27
N VAL A 307 7.21 -30.41 23.51
CA VAL A 307 7.07 -29.81 22.19
C VAL A 307 6.99 -28.29 22.31
N THR A 308 7.88 -27.58 21.64
CA THR A 308 7.86 -26.11 21.55
C THR A 308 7.25 -25.66 20.22
N GLU A 309 7.50 -26.42 19.15
CA GLU A 309 7.07 -26.08 17.79
C GLU A 309 6.87 -27.36 16.96
N LYS A 310 5.84 -27.38 16.10
CA LYS A 310 5.60 -28.41 15.08
C LYS A 310 5.47 -27.72 13.72
N ARG A 311 6.27 -28.11 12.74
CA ARG A 311 6.24 -27.55 11.38
C ARG A 311 6.60 -28.62 10.35
N ASP A 312 5.77 -28.75 9.32
CA ASP A 312 5.98 -29.65 8.16
C ASP A 312 6.40 -31.08 8.57
N GLY A 313 5.68 -31.69 9.51
CA GLY A 313 5.95 -33.04 10.00
C GLY A 313 7.19 -33.19 10.91
N ASN A 314 7.90 -32.10 11.21
CA ASN A 314 9.00 -32.06 12.17
C ASN A 314 8.59 -31.43 13.49
N VAL A 315 9.12 -31.99 14.57
CA VAL A 315 8.90 -31.52 15.93
C VAL A 315 10.20 -30.98 16.49
N ARG A 316 10.11 -29.81 17.12
CA ARG A 316 11.15 -29.24 17.97
C ARG A 316 10.66 -29.17 19.40
N GLY A 317 11.56 -29.42 20.33
CA GLY A 317 11.22 -29.38 21.74
C GLY A 317 12.41 -29.43 22.67
N LEU A 318 12.12 -29.25 23.95
CA LEU A 318 13.09 -29.26 25.03
C LEU A 318 13.12 -30.63 25.69
N ARG A 319 14.30 -31.11 26.06
CA ARG A 319 14.52 -32.33 26.84
C ARG A 319 14.54 -32.02 28.34
N GLU A 320 14.48 -33.07 29.14
CA GLU A 320 14.53 -33.02 30.60
C GLU A 320 15.87 -32.46 31.14
N ASP A 321 16.95 -32.54 30.36
CA ASP A 321 18.27 -31.97 30.68
C ASP A 321 18.44 -30.51 30.23
N GLY A 322 17.36 -29.87 29.74
CA GLY A 322 17.38 -28.52 29.17
C GLY A 322 17.90 -28.45 27.73
N GLY A 323 18.40 -29.56 27.17
CA GLY A 323 18.87 -29.61 25.79
C GLY A 323 17.73 -29.56 24.77
N SER A 324 17.98 -29.07 23.56
CA SER A 324 16.99 -29.09 22.48
C SER A 324 17.01 -30.42 21.71
N ALA A 325 15.86 -30.79 21.15
CA ALA A 325 15.70 -31.94 20.28
C ALA A 325 14.88 -31.57 19.03
N SER A 326 15.31 -32.07 17.88
CA SER A 326 14.54 -32.00 16.64
C SER A 326 14.45 -33.39 16.00
N PHE A 327 13.25 -33.78 15.61
CA PHE A 327 12.97 -35.10 15.04
C PHE A 327 11.64 -35.09 14.26
N SER A 328 11.52 -36.00 13.30
CA SER A 328 10.24 -36.27 12.60
C SER A 328 9.19 -36.82 13.56
N LEU A 329 7.92 -36.46 13.33
CA LEU A 329 6.74 -36.97 14.05
C LEU A 329 6.78 -38.50 14.23
N GLU A 330 7.20 -39.23 13.20
CA GLU A 330 7.24 -40.71 13.18
C GLU A 330 8.15 -41.33 14.27
N ARG A 331 9.07 -40.55 14.83
CA ARG A 331 9.96 -41.00 15.92
C ARG A 331 9.27 -40.99 17.28
N ILE A 332 8.07 -40.41 17.39
CA ILE A 332 7.28 -40.37 18.61
C ILE A 332 6.68 -41.75 18.88
N GLY A 333 6.97 -42.30 20.06
CA GLY A 333 6.41 -43.58 20.49
C GLY A 333 5.25 -43.45 21.49
N ARG A 334 5.12 -42.31 22.18
CA ARG A 334 4.02 -42.01 23.11
C ARG A 334 3.75 -40.51 23.16
N VAL A 335 2.47 -40.14 23.21
CA VAL A 335 2.00 -38.77 23.43
C VAL A 335 1.26 -38.72 24.76
N TYR A 336 1.51 -37.68 25.57
CA TYR A 336 0.87 -37.53 26.88
C TYR A 336 -0.25 -36.48 26.84
N SER A 337 -1.30 -36.72 27.62
CA SER A 337 -2.56 -35.97 27.57
C SER A 337 -2.49 -34.51 28.03
N PRO A 338 -1.70 -34.10 29.04
CA PRO A 338 -1.68 -32.72 29.49
C PRO A 338 -0.96 -31.78 28.52
N VAL A 339 -1.40 -30.51 28.51
CA VAL A 339 -0.78 -29.42 27.75
C VAL A 339 -0.29 -28.36 28.74
N TYR A 340 1.00 -28.08 28.73
CA TYR A 340 1.67 -27.16 29.67
C TYR A 340 2.04 -25.84 28.99
N ARG A 341 2.19 -24.76 29.76
CA ARG A 341 2.74 -23.51 29.23
C ARG A 341 4.26 -23.62 29.13
N LEU A 342 4.84 -22.98 28.12
CA LEU A 342 6.29 -22.95 27.89
C LEU A 342 6.98 -21.91 28.81
N LYS A 343 6.87 -22.11 30.13
CA LYS A 343 7.59 -21.34 31.17
C LYS A 343 8.52 -22.28 31.94
N GLU A 344 9.72 -21.81 32.27
CA GLU A 344 10.81 -22.63 32.84
C GLU A 344 10.37 -23.47 34.06
N GLU A 345 9.68 -22.85 35.02
CA GLU A 345 9.14 -23.52 36.22
C GLU A 345 8.10 -24.61 35.92
N GLN A 346 7.36 -24.50 34.81
CA GLN A 346 6.36 -25.49 34.40
C GLN A 346 6.95 -26.64 33.58
N ILE A 347 8.11 -26.45 32.96
CA ILE A 347 8.77 -27.48 32.15
C ILE A 347 9.26 -28.61 33.06
N GLU A 348 9.93 -28.28 34.17
CA GLU A 348 10.38 -29.28 35.14
C GLU A 348 9.20 -30.03 35.79
N ALA A 349 8.16 -29.29 36.19
CA ALA A 349 6.94 -29.86 36.76
C ALA A 349 6.23 -30.81 35.78
N ALA A 350 6.19 -30.47 34.49
CA ALA A 350 5.61 -31.31 33.45
C ALA A 350 6.36 -32.63 33.30
N PHE A 351 7.70 -32.61 33.22
CA PHE A 351 8.48 -33.85 33.15
C PHE A 351 8.32 -34.72 34.40
N ALA A 352 8.34 -34.11 35.59
CA ALA A 352 8.12 -34.82 36.85
C ALA A 352 6.74 -35.48 36.92
N GLU A 353 5.70 -34.80 36.44
CA GLU A 353 4.35 -35.37 36.37
C GLU A 353 4.28 -36.56 35.41
N ILE A 354 4.84 -36.42 34.20
CA ILE A 354 4.89 -37.52 33.21
C ILE A 354 5.73 -38.70 33.72
N ARG A 355 6.79 -38.47 34.50
CA ARG A 355 7.55 -39.55 35.16
C ARG A 355 6.71 -40.30 36.20
N ARG A 356 5.92 -39.59 37.00
CA ARG A 356 5.09 -40.16 38.07
C ARG A 356 3.85 -40.88 37.55
N ARG A 357 3.14 -40.27 36.60
CA ARG A 357 1.81 -40.72 36.11
C ARG A 357 1.81 -41.14 34.65
N GLY A 358 2.99 -41.30 34.04
CA GLY A 358 3.12 -41.48 32.60
C GLY A 358 2.28 -42.61 32.01
N LYS A 359 2.02 -43.71 32.74
CA LYS A 359 1.16 -44.80 32.24
C LYS A 359 -0.32 -44.41 32.16
N GLU A 360 -0.79 -43.54 33.04
CA GLU A 360 -2.18 -43.05 33.07
C GLU A 360 -2.42 -41.94 32.05
N LEU A 361 -1.36 -41.19 31.72
CA LEU A 361 -1.44 -39.99 30.89
C LEU A 361 -1.18 -40.27 29.40
N VAL A 362 -0.88 -41.51 28.99
CA VAL A 362 -0.67 -41.82 27.57
C VAL A 362 -2.00 -41.73 26.82
N ILE A 363 -2.02 -40.98 25.73
CA ILE A 363 -3.14 -41.01 24.79
C ILE A 363 -3.06 -42.30 23.97
N SER A 364 -4.15 -43.05 23.92
CA SER A 364 -4.25 -44.28 23.12
C SER A 364 -4.11 -43.98 21.63
N GLU A 365 -3.20 -44.71 20.98
CA GLU A 365 -3.06 -44.72 19.52
C GLU A 365 -4.31 -45.37 18.91
N PRO A 366 -4.96 -44.75 17.91
CA PRO A 366 -6.11 -45.31 17.22
C PRO A 366 -5.70 -46.58 16.46
N ARG A 367 -6.59 -47.58 16.44
CA ARG A 367 -6.34 -48.80 15.65
C ARG A 367 -6.72 -48.52 14.21
N LEU A 368 -6.01 -49.18 13.29
CA LEU A 368 -6.33 -49.12 11.86
C LEU A 368 -7.79 -49.50 11.59
N ARG A 369 -8.30 -50.52 12.29
CA ARG A 369 -9.70 -50.97 12.18
C ARG A 369 -10.69 -49.88 12.60
N ASP A 370 -10.46 -49.24 13.73
CA ASP A 370 -11.37 -48.21 14.26
C ASP A 370 -11.43 -47.00 13.31
N ALA A 371 -10.28 -46.55 12.79
CA ALA A 371 -10.21 -45.47 11.79
C ALA A 371 -10.86 -45.84 10.45
N GLN A 372 -10.71 -47.10 10.02
CA GLN A 372 -11.38 -47.60 8.81
C GLN A 372 -12.89 -47.77 9.00
N ASP A 373 -13.34 -48.15 10.19
CA ASP A 373 -14.75 -48.31 10.54
C ASP A 373 -15.44 -46.92 10.56
N GLU A 374 -14.83 -45.90 11.18
CA GLU A 374 -15.32 -44.51 11.16
C GLU A 374 -15.53 -43.95 9.75
N GLU A 375 -14.54 -44.12 8.87
CA GLU A 375 -14.65 -43.67 7.49
C GLU A 375 -15.63 -44.53 6.68
N SER A 376 -15.79 -45.81 7.01
CA SER A 376 -16.79 -46.68 6.38
C SER A 376 -18.21 -46.27 6.78
N ASP A 377 -18.42 -45.85 8.04
CA ASP A 377 -19.69 -45.29 8.50
C ASP A 377 -20.01 -43.96 7.79
N ALA A 378 -19.00 -43.10 7.59
CA ALA A 378 -19.15 -41.87 6.81
C ALA A 378 -19.51 -42.15 5.34
N LEU A 379 -18.87 -43.16 4.72
CA LEU A 379 -19.20 -43.61 3.36
C LEU A 379 -20.63 -44.16 3.26
N ASN A 380 -21.05 -44.99 4.21
CA ASN A 380 -22.42 -45.52 4.27
C ASN A 380 -23.46 -44.40 4.37
N LEU A 381 -23.17 -43.37 5.17
CA LEU A 381 -24.04 -42.22 5.34
C LEU A 381 -24.10 -41.36 4.06
N LEU A 382 -22.99 -41.19 3.34
CA LEU A 382 -22.99 -40.54 2.03
C LEU A 382 -23.77 -41.34 0.98
N ASP A 383 -23.61 -42.67 0.95
CA ASP A 383 -24.36 -43.55 0.05
C ASP A 383 -25.87 -43.43 0.30
N GLN A 384 -26.31 -43.35 1.56
CA GLN A 384 -27.72 -43.08 1.91
C GLN A 384 -28.22 -41.72 1.43
N PHE A 385 -27.38 -40.67 1.48
CA PHE A 385 -27.76 -39.35 0.97
C PHE A 385 -27.82 -39.31 -0.56
N ILE A 386 -26.88 -39.99 -1.24
CA ILE A 386 -26.88 -40.15 -2.70
C ILE A 386 -28.17 -40.85 -3.14
N GLU A 387 -28.57 -41.92 -2.44
CA GLU A 387 -29.82 -42.63 -2.72
C GLU A 387 -31.07 -41.77 -2.51
N LYS A 388 -31.06 -40.83 -1.56
CA LYS A 388 -32.19 -39.93 -1.30
C LYS A 388 -32.35 -38.83 -2.36
N ILE A 389 -31.26 -38.39 -2.98
CA ILE A 389 -31.31 -37.42 -4.09
C ILE A 389 -31.77 -38.10 -5.39
N SER A 390 -31.51 -39.40 -5.53
CA SER A 390 -32.14 -40.20 -6.59
C SER A 390 -33.64 -40.39 -6.30
N PRO A 391 -34.56 -39.97 -7.18
CA PRO A 391 -35.99 -39.87 -6.83
C PRO A 391 -36.59 -41.21 -6.38
N ALA A 392 -37.07 -41.26 -5.14
CA ALA A 392 -37.79 -42.40 -4.58
C ALA A 392 -39.31 -42.16 -4.69
N GLY A 393 -39.92 -42.56 -5.82
CA GLY A 393 -41.38 -42.46 -5.99
C GLY A 393 -41.93 -42.46 -7.42
N ILE A 394 -41.12 -42.77 -8.44
CA ILE A 394 -41.46 -42.66 -9.87
C ILE A 394 -41.36 -44.05 -10.55
N ASP A 395 -42.04 -44.26 -11.69
CA ASP A 395 -41.99 -45.49 -12.49
C ASP A 395 -40.55 -45.96 -12.78
N ALA A 396 -40.33 -47.27 -12.88
CA ALA A 396 -39.00 -47.87 -12.94
C ALA A 396 -38.18 -47.41 -14.17
N GLN A 397 -38.86 -47.04 -15.26
CA GLN A 397 -38.26 -46.54 -16.50
C GLN A 397 -37.77 -45.08 -16.36
N GLU A 398 -38.59 -44.21 -15.76
CA GLU A 398 -38.31 -42.80 -15.52
C GLU A 398 -37.17 -42.63 -14.50
N ARG A 399 -37.12 -43.49 -13.48
CA ARG A 399 -36.04 -43.52 -12.48
C ARG A 399 -34.67 -43.85 -13.07
N SER A 400 -34.62 -44.71 -14.09
CA SER A 400 -33.39 -45.05 -14.80
C SER A 400 -32.89 -43.87 -15.64
N SER A 401 -33.79 -43.20 -16.37
CA SER A 401 -33.47 -42.03 -17.22
C SER A 401 -32.92 -40.85 -16.41
N CYS A 402 -33.55 -40.54 -15.27
CA CYS A 402 -33.10 -39.43 -14.42
C CYS A 402 -31.80 -39.72 -13.71
N THR A 403 -31.56 -40.97 -13.32
CA THR A 403 -30.29 -41.37 -12.72
C THR A 403 -29.15 -41.27 -13.73
N GLU A 404 -29.34 -41.77 -14.97
CA GLU A 404 -28.36 -41.64 -16.04
C GLU A 404 -28.05 -40.17 -16.38
N THR A 405 -29.09 -39.33 -16.42
CA THR A 405 -28.96 -37.88 -16.64
C THR A 405 -28.16 -37.21 -15.52
N LEU A 406 -28.43 -37.53 -14.24
CA LEU A 406 -27.69 -37.02 -13.10
C LEU A 406 -26.19 -37.34 -13.18
N TRP A 407 -25.83 -38.59 -13.50
CA TRP A 407 -24.44 -38.99 -13.69
C TRP A 407 -23.80 -38.30 -14.90
N GLY A 408 -24.54 -38.14 -16.00
CA GLY A 408 -24.09 -37.40 -17.18
C GLY A 408 -23.90 -35.89 -16.93
N LEU A 409 -24.57 -35.34 -15.93
CA LEU A 409 -24.46 -33.94 -15.50
C LEU A 409 -23.34 -33.69 -14.50
N LEU A 410 -22.67 -34.73 -13.98
CA LEU A 410 -21.64 -34.59 -12.95
C LEU A 410 -20.48 -33.68 -13.40
N GLY A 411 -20.07 -33.78 -14.67
CA GLY A 411 -19.04 -32.91 -15.24
C GLY A 411 -19.47 -31.44 -15.29
N ASP A 412 -20.68 -31.17 -15.80
CA ASP A 412 -21.27 -29.83 -15.87
C ASP A 412 -21.43 -29.23 -14.46
N ALA A 413 -21.87 -30.03 -13.50
CA ALA A 413 -22.03 -29.61 -12.10
C ALA A 413 -20.69 -29.27 -11.43
N GLY A 414 -19.65 -30.08 -11.70
CA GLY A 414 -18.30 -29.84 -11.19
C GLY A 414 -17.66 -28.59 -11.79
N ASP A 415 -17.86 -28.34 -13.09
CA ASP A 415 -17.44 -27.10 -13.75
C ASP A 415 -18.14 -25.87 -13.16
N LEU A 416 -19.44 -25.98 -12.91
CA LEU A 416 -20.24 -24.93 -12.28
C LEU A 416 -19.76 -24.61 -10.86
N GLU A 417 -19.52 -25.63 -10.03
CA GLU A 417 -19.01 -25.45 -8.66
C GLU A 417 -17.60 -24.84 -8.69
N ARG A 418 -16.70 -25.30 -9.58
CA ARG A 418 -15.36 -24.74 -9.75
C ARG A 418 -15.39 -23.28 -10.17
N ALA A 419 -16.20 -22.94 -11.17
CA ALA A 419 -16.35 -21.56 -11.65
C ALA A 419 -16.91 -20.65 -10.54
N THR A 420 -17.93 -21.12 -9.82
CA THR A 420 -18.52 -20.39 -8.69
C THR A 420 -17.52 -20.14 -7.58
N ARG A 421 -16.78 -21.17 -7.14
CA ARG A 421 -15.72 -21.03 -6.12
C ARG A 421 -14.61 -20.09 -6.58
N ARG A 422 -14.25 -20.12 -7.87
CA ARG A 422 -13.24 -19.23 -8.42
C ARG A 422 -13.70 -17.78 -8.42
N THR A 423 -14.94 -17.50 -8.81
CA THR A 423 -15.53 -16.17 -8.75
C THR A 423 -15.52 -15.62 -7.32
N GLU A 424 -16.01 -16.41 -6.35
CA GLU A 424 -16.01 -15.98 -4.94
C GLU A 424 -14.60 -15.77 -4.40
N SER A 425 -13.64 -16.63 -4.76
CA SER A 425 -12.24 -16.44 -4.36
C SER A 425 -11.64 -15.13 -4.90
N ILE A 426 -11.93 -14.74 -6.14
CA ILE A 426 -11.43 -13.49 -6.72
C ILE A 426 -12.08 -12.30 -6.01
N ARG A 427 -13.40 -12.34 -5.83
CA ARG A 427 -14.12 -11.27 -5.14
C ARG A 427 -13.68 -11.11 -3.69
N GLU A 428 -13.39 -12.21 -3.00
CA GLU A 428 -12.82 -12.17 -1.65
C GLU A 428 -11.46 -11.48 -1.66
N GLN A 429 -10.58 -11.77 -2.61
CA GLN A 429 -9.29 -11.09 -2.73
C GLN A 429 -9.43 -9.57 -2.92
N VAL A 430 -10.44 -9.13 -3.66
CA VAL A 430 -10.78 -7.70 -3.83
C VAL A 430 -11.25 -7.09 -2.50
N TRP A 431 -12.05 -7.83 -1.74
CA TRP A 431 -12.65 -7.36 -0.49
C TRP A 431 -11.68 -7.38 0.70
N GLN A 432 -10.74 -8.33 0.74
CA GLN A 432 -9.85 -8.58 1.88
C GLN A 432 -9.18 -7.31 2.44
N PRO A 433 -8.58 -6.41 1.63
CA PRO A 433 -7.98 -5.17 2.15
C PRO A 433 -8.96 -4.24 2.88
N PHE A 434 -10.24 -4.25 2.49
CA PHE A 434 -11.31 -3.52 3.18
C PHE A 434 -11.75 -4.26 4.44
N ALA A 435 -11.92 -5.58 4.37
CA ALA A 435 -12.29 -6.41 5.52
C ALA A 435 -11.27 -6.28 6.68
N GLN A 436 -9.97 -6.29 6.36
CA GLN A 436 -8.91 -6.09 7.34
C GLN A 436 -9.04 -4.73 8.05
N ARG A 437 -9.29 -3.65 7.29
CA ARG A 437 -9.47 -2.30 7.83
C ARG A 437 -10.76 -2.12 8.60
N ALA A 438 -11.83 -2.79 8.18
CA ALA A 438 -13.10 -2.81 8.89
C ALA A 438 -12.94 -3.41 10.30
N ARG A 439 -12.13 -4.49 10.44
CA ARG A 439 -11.82 -5.08 11.75
C ARG A 439 -11.06 -4.10 12.65
N VAL A 440 -10.05 -3.40 12.12
CA VAL A 440 -9.30 -2.38 12.88
C VAL A 440 -10.22 -1.22 13.30
N LEU A 441 -11.04 -0.70 12.39
CA LEU A 441 -11.99 0.37 12.72
C LEU A 441 -13.00 -0.07 13.79
N SER A 442 -13.40 -1.35 13.76
CA SER A 442 -14.30 -1.91 14.76
C SER A 442 -13.66 -2.05 16.13
N SER A 443 -12.38 -2.47 16.21
CA SER A 443 -11.67 -2.58 17.50
C SER A 443 -11.55 -1.23 18.23
N PHE A 444 -11.51 -0.12 17.49
CA PHE A 444 -11.49 1.24 18.04
C PHE A 444 -12.88 1.91 18.12
N GLY A 445 -13.94 1.24 17.66
CA GLY A 445 -15.32 1.74 17.73
C GLY A 445 -15.67 2.83 16.69
N TYR A 446 -14.93 2.94 15.60
CA TYR A 446 -15.28 3.79 14.44
C TYR A 446 -16.29 3.12 13.51
N LEU A 447 -16.41 1.79 13.59
CA LEU A 447 -17.31 1.00 12.76
C LEU A 447 -18.03 -0.04 13.62
N ASP A 448 -19.34 -0.12 13.50
CA ASP A 448 -20.11 -1.28 13.95
C ASP A 448 -20.00 -2.35 12.86
N PHE A 449 -19.19 -3.38 13.11
CA PHE A 449 -18.89 -4.42 12.12
C PHE A 449 -20.09 -5.32 11.85
N GLU A 450 -20.92 -5.60 12.86
CA GLU A 450 -22.09 -6.47 12.72
C GLU A 450 -23.23 -5.73 12.01
N ALA A 451 -23.43 -4.46 12.34
CA ALA A 451 -24.43 -3.63 11.67
C ALA A 451 -23.97 -3.08 10.31
N GLU A 452 -22.69 -3.26 9.95
CA GLU A 452 -22.04 -2.70 8.76
C GLU A 452 -22.16 -1.18 8.66
N LYS A 453 -22.20 -0.48 9.80
CA LYS A 453 -22.51 0.95 9.88
C LYS A 453 -21.40 1.76 10.52
N VAL A 454 -21.14 2.91 9.92
CA VAL A 454 -20.24 3.93 10.47
C VAL A 454 -20.83 4.47 11.77
N THR A 455 -20.03 4.51 12.83
CA THR A 455 -20.47 5.08 14.13
C THR A 455 -20.38 6.60 14.10
N GLU A 456 -20.89 7.29 15.12
CA GLU A 456 -20.67 8.74 15.27
C GLU A 456 -19.17 9.08 15.27
N ARG A 457 -18.33 8.21 15.83
CA ARG A 457 -16.87 8.35 15.78
C ARG A 457 -16.32 8.19 14.37
N GLY A 458 -16.78 7.17 13.66
CA GLY A 458 -16.37 6.93 12.29
C GLY A 458 -16.74 8.06 11.34
N SER A 459 -17.88 8.72 11.58
CA SER A 459 -18.36 9.82 10.73
C SER A 459 -17.39 11.00 10.74
N TRP A 460 -17.01 11.52 11.90
CA TRP A 460 -16.03 12.62 11.94
C TRP A 460 -14.61 12.18 11.57
N LEU A 461 -14.26 10.90 11.72
CA LEU A 461 -12.99 10.37 11.22
C LEU A 461 -12.95 10.35 9.69
N ALA A 462 -14.08 10.05 9.04
CA ALA A 462 -14.20 10.03 7.58
C ALA A 462 -13.95 11.41 6.94
N ASP A 463 -14.26 12.48 7.67
CA ASP A 463 -14.02 13.87 7.27
C ASP A 463 -12.53 14.26 7.28
N LEU A 464 -11.69 13.50 8.00
CA LEU A 464 -10.24 13.75 8.09
C LEU A 464 -9.48 13.14 6.91
N HIS A 465 -9.40 13.88 5.80
CA HIS A 465 -8.65 13.57 4.58
C HIS A 465 -7.12 13.75 4.72
N ILE A 466 -6.55 13.12 5.74
CA ILE A 466 -5.11 13.04 6.03
C ILE A 466 -4.59 11.64 5.74
N ASP A 467 -3.27 11.49 5.52
CA ASP A 467 -2.67 10.20 5.14
C ASP A 467 -2.86 9.11 6.20
N ARG A 468 -2.90 9.49 7.49
CA ARG A 468 -2.96 8.59 8.64
C ARG A 468 -4.09 8.98 9.60
N PRO A 469 -5.36 8.84 9.18
CA PRO A 469 -6.51 9.37 9.91
C PRO A 469 -6.70 8.66 11.25
N LEU A 470 -6.52 7.34 11.30
CA LEU A 470 -6.78 6.55 12.51
C LEU A 470 -5.88 6.95 13.69
N ILE A 471 -4.59 7.19 13.46
CA ILE A 471 -3.66 7.59 14.54
C ILE A 471 -4.05 8.98 15.09
N ILE A 472 -4.41 9.92 14.21
CA ILE A 472 -4.93 11.23 14.64
C ILE A 472 -6.27 11.09 15.38
N GLY A 473 -7.18 10.27 14.88
CA GLY A 473 -8.46 9.98 15.53
C GLY A 473 -8.27 9.44 16.94
N GLU A 474 -7.36 8.48 17.12
CA GLU A 474 -7.04 7.91 18.42
C GLU A 474 -6.35 8.90 19.36
N ALA A 475 -5.51 9.77 18.83
CA ALA A 475 -4.89 10.84 19.60
C ALA A 475 -5.88 11.93 20.03
N LEU A 476 -6.88 12.23 19.20
CA LEU A 476 -8.01 13.10 19.55
C LEU A 476 -8.88 12.46 20.64
N GLN A 477 -9.20 11.17 20.51
CA GLN A 477 -9.98 10.42 21.50
C GLN A 477 -9.25 10.28 22.84
N ALA A 478 -7.92 10.14 22.83
CA ALA A 478 -7.11 10.14 24.03
C ALA A 478 -6.99 11.52 24.70
N GLY A 479 -7.51 12.58 24.07
CA GLY A 479 -7.44 13.95 24.59
C GLY A 479 -6.06 14.59 24.44
N LEU A 480 -5.11 13.97 23.72
CA LEU A 480 -3.75 14.46 23.58
C LEU A 480 -3.75 15.86 22.97
N PHE A 481 -4.40 16.04 21.82
CA PHE A 481 -4.46 17.33 21.11
C PHE A 481 -5.09 18.45 21.94
N ALA A 482 -6.05 18.14 22.82
CA ALA A 482 -6.66 19.13 23.71
C ALA A 482 -5.71 19.59 24.84
N SER A 483 -4.65 18.83 25.13
CA SER A 483 -3.65 19.15 26.15
C SER A 483 -2.40 19.89 25.62
N LEU A 484 -2.25 19.99 24.30
CA LEU A 484 -1.10 20.61 23.65
C LEU A 484 -1.25 22.13 23.57
N ASP A 485 -0.13 22.82 23.42
CA ASP A 485 -0.16 24.16 22.81
C ASP A 485 -0.12 24.06 21.28
N PHE A 486 -0.32 25.19 20.61
CA PHE A 486 -0.38 25.25 19.16
C PHE A 486 0.95 24.88 18.48
N ILE A 487 2.10 25.11 19.13
CA ILE A 487 3.43 24.78 18.60
C ILE A 487 3.61 23.25 18.57
N ARG A 488 3.32 22.59 19.69
CA ARG A 488 3.40 21.12 19.80
C ARG A 488 2.36 20.42 18.94
N CYS A 489 1.16 21.00 18.83
CA CYS A 489 0.13 20.53 17.89
C CYS A 489 0.65 20.55 16.44
N ALA A 490 1.22 21.67 16.00
CA ALA A 490 1.79 21.79 14.66
C ALA A 490 2.95 20.79 14.43
N ALA A 491 3.81 20.62 15.42
CA ALA A 491 4.94 19.69 15.35
C ALA A 491 4.50 18.23 15.17
N ILE A 492 3.51 17.76 15.94
CA ILE A 492 3.00 16.38 15.82
C ILE A 492 2.34 16.16 14.46
N VAL A 493 1.54 17.11 13.98
CA VAL A 493 0.89 16.98 12.65
C VAL A 493 1.94 17.00 11.53
N ALA A 494 2.99 17.81 11.64
CA ALA A 494 4.10 17.80 10.70
C ALA A 494 4.85 16.46 10.68
N ALA A 495 5.10 15.90 11.86
CA ALA A 495 5.78 14.61 12.01
C ALA A 495 5.02 13.48 11.28
N LEU A 496 3.69 13.56 11.26
CA LEU A 496 2.83 12.56 10.65
C LEU A 496 2.63 12.74 9.14
N THR A 497 2.53 14.00 8.68
CA THR A 497 2.19 14.33 7.28
C THR A 497 3.41 14.48 6.38
N ALA A 498 4.61 14.63 6.96
CA ALA A 498 5.84 14.68 6.20
C ALA A 498 6.19 13.32 5.58
N ASP A 499 6.85 13.36 4.41
CA ASP A 499 7.39 12.15 3.81
C ASP A 499 8.50 11.58 4.73
N GLU A 500 8.44 10.28 5.00
CA GLU A 500 9.33 9.58 5.95
C GLU A 500 10.81 9.75 5.60
N GLU A 501 11.19 9.52 4.34
CA GLU A 501 12.59 9.56 3.90
C GLU A 501 13.16 10.98 3.77
N ARG A 502 12.34 12.03 3.99
CA ARG A 502 12.78 13.41 3.81
C ARG A 502 13.39 13.96 5.08
N ASP A 503 14.64 14.40 4.96
CA ASP A 503 15.33 15.16 5.99
C ASP A 503 15.04 16.65 5.86
N TYR A 504 14.55 17.26 6.93
CA TYR A 504 14.31 18.71 7.07
C TYR A 504 15.33 19.38 8.00
N GLY A 505 16.45 18.71 8.29
CA GLY A 505 17.55 19.23 9.08
C GLY A 505 17.57 18.73 10.53
N ALA A 506 18.72 18.91 11.18
CA ALA A 506 18.97 18.46 12.54
C ALA A 506 18.71 19.57 13.56
N LEU A 507 17.47 20.03 13.64
CA LEU A 507 17.05 20.98 14.68
C LEU A 507 16.82 20.25 16.01
N GLU A 508 17.28 20.84 17.11
CA GLU A 508 17.04 20.29 18.45
C GLU A 508 15.56 20.39 18.84
N LEU A 509 15.04 19.30 19.40
CA LEU A 509 13.70 19.21 19.97
C LEU A 509 13.74 19.61 21.45
N GLU A 510 12.79 20.45 21.86
CA GLU A 510 12.61 20.79 23.28
C GLU A 510 12.02 19.59 24.05
N ASP A 511 12.40 19.41 25.32
CA ASP A 511 11.97 18.27 26.16
C ASP A 511 10.44 18.12 26.22
N ALA A 512 9.71 19.23 26.26
CA ALA A 512 8.25 19.22 26.27
C ALA A 512 7.64 18.66 24.96
N LEU A 513 8.29 18.91 23.83
CA LEU A 513 7.90 18.36 22.54
C LEU A 513 8.27 16.87 22.45
N VAL A 514 9.46 16.48 22.91
CA VAL A 514 9.87 15.07 22.98
C VAL A 514 8.87 14.25 23.79
N ASN A 515 8.45 14.75 24.95
CA ASN A 515 7.44 14.08 25.77
C ASN A 515 6.09 13.96 25.05
N SER A 516 5.68 14.98 24.31
CA SER A 516 4.42 14.96 23.54
C SER A 516 4.48 14.00 22.35
N LEU A 517 5.63 13.90 21.69
CA LEU A 517 5.89 12.93 20.62
C LEU A 517 5.89 11.49 21.17
N ALA A 518 6.51 11.24 22.33
CA ALA A 518 6.50 9.92 22.95
C ALA A 518 5.08 9.45 23.31
N GLN A 519 4.23 10.35 23.83
CA GLN A 519 2.80 10.04 24.06
C GLN A 519 2.06 9.72 22.76
N PHE A 520 2.35 10.44 21.68
CA PHE A 520 1.76 10.17 20.37
C PHE A 520 2.24 8.84 19.79
N GLU A 521 3.52 8.47 19.97
CA GLU A 521 4.08 7.19 19.56
C GLU A 521 3.44 6.01 20.31
N GLU A 522 3.13 6.15 21.60
CA GLU A 522 2.43 5.12 22.36
C GLU A 522 1.04 4.82 21.75
N ILE A 523 0.33 5.86 21.31
CA ILE A 523 -0.95 5.72 20.59
C ILE A 523 -0.71 5.04 19.23
N GLY A 524 0.33 5.47 18.50
CA GLY A 524 0.73 4.84 17.24
C GLY A 524 1.05 3.35 17.39
N PHE A 525 1.71 2.95 18.49
CA PHE A 525 2.02 1.55 18.80
C PHE A 525 0.75 0.73 19.07
N ARG A 526 -0.22 1.31 19.79
CA ARG A 526 -1.52 0.66 20.01
C ARG A 526 -2.26 0.43 18.69
N VAL A 527 -2.29 1.44 17.81
CA VAL A 527 -2.90 1.32 16.47
C VAL A 527 -2.19 0.24 15.66
N SER A 528 -0.86 0.30 15.58
CA SER A 528 -0.02 -0.66 14.84
C SER A 528 -0.22 -2.10 15.34
N SER A 529 -0.43 -2.28 16.65
CA SER A 529 -0.69 -3.59 17.25
C SER A 529 -2.02 -4.20 16.78
N GLU A 530 -3.08 -3.39 16.65
CA GLU A 530 -4.36 -3.85 16.11
C GLU A 530 -4.31 -4.04 14.59
N GLU A 531 -3.57 -3.19 13.87
CA GLU A 531 -3.31 -3.36 12.44
C GLU A 531 -2.64 -4.71 12.15
N TRP A 532 -1.59 -5.04 12.92
CA TRP A 532 -0.89 -6.30 12.80
C TRP A 532 -1.80 -7.51 13.05
N LYS A 533 -2.65 -7.46 14.09
CA LYS A 533 -3.64 -8.51 14.38
C LYS A 533 -4.64 -8.71 13.25
N ALA A 534 -5.02 -7.62 12.57
CA ALA A 534 -5.96 -7.66 11.46
C ALA A 534 -5.32 -8.01 10.11
N GLY A 535 -3.98 -8.11 10.03
CA GLY A 535 -3.25 -8.38 8.79
C GLY A 535 -3.03 -7.14 7.91
N VAL A 536 -3.12 -5.94 8.49
CA VAL A 536 -2.74 -4.67 7.86
C VAL A 536 -1.27 -4.41 8.18
N GLU A 537 -0.46 -4.13 7.17
CA GLU A 537 0.93 -3.72 7.35
C GLU A 537 0.97 -2.34 8.04
N PRO A 538 1.53 -2.23 9.26
CA PRO A 538 1.64 -0.95 9.94
C PRO A 538 2.53 0.00 9.14
N THR A 539 2.14 1.27 9.07
CA THR A 539 2.91 2.28 8.32
C THR A 539 3.95 2.95 9.22
N PRO A 540 5.16 3.29 8.73
CA PRO A 540 6.35 3.54 9.58
C PRO A 540 6.36 4.87 10.37
N GLU A 541 7.49 5.08 11.06
CA GLU A 541 7.82 6.06 12.11
C GLU A 541 7.53 7.55 11.78
N LEU A 542 7.50 8.36 12.83
CA LEU A 542 7.29 9.81 12.75
C LEU A 542 8.52 10.52 12.17
N ASN A 543 8.31 11.57 11.37
CA ASN A 543 9.40 12.40 10.91
C ASN A 543 9.76 13.48 11.96
N PHE A 544 10.72 13.16 12.82
CA PHE A 544 11.19 14.06 13.87
C PHE A 544 11.81 15.36 13.35
N SER A 545 12.48 15.32 12.19
CA SER A 545 13.06 16.52 11.57
C SER A 545 11.97 17.50 11.12
N ALA A 546 10.85 16.98 10.59
CA ALA A 546 9.68 17.78 10.24
C ALA A 546 9.01 18.36 11.49
N ALA A 547 8.90 17.58 12.58
CA ALA A 547 8.37 18.03 13.86
C ALA A 547 9.15 19.24 14.40
N ALA A 548 10.48 19.14 14.45
CA ALA A 548 11.36 20.21 14.92
C ALA A 548 11.25 21.47 14.04
N THR A 549 11.21 21.27 12.72
CA THR A 549 11.07 22.35 11.73
C THR A 549 9.75 23.09 11.90
N ALA A 550 8.64 22.36 12.00
CA ALA A 550 7.32 22.95 12.19
C ALA A 550 7.18 23.65 13.54
N ALA A 551 7.74 23.10 14.62
CA ALA A 551 7.77 23.75 15.92
C ALA A 551 8.50 25.09 15.87
N ARG A 552 9.69 25.13 15.26
CA ARG A 552 10.46 26.37 15.06
C ARG A 552 9.73 27.39 14.20
N TRP A 553 9.06 26.94 13.13
CA TRP A 553 8.26 27.81 12.27
C TRP A 553 7.03 28.38 12.99
N ALA A 554 6.26 27.55 13.69
CA ALA A 554 5.11 27.97 14.49
C ALA A 554 5.51 28.93 15.62
N GLY A 555 6.72 28.79 16.16
CA GLY A 555 7.30 29.70 17.15
C GLY A 555 7.66 31.10 16.63
N GLY A 556 7.45 31.39 15.34
CA GLY A 556 7.61 32.74 14.79
C GLY A 556 8.94 33.02 14.11
N THR A 557 9.76 32.00 13.84
CA THR A 557 11.06 32.17 13.17
C THR A 557 10.92 32.77 11.77
N GLU A 558 11.80 33.68 11.38
CA GLU A 558 11.83 34.22 10.01
C GLU A 558 12.17 33.15 8.97
N TRP A 559 11.55 33.19 7.78
CA TRP A 559 11.71 32.15 6.75
C TRP A 559 13.18 31.94 6.37
N ALA A 560 13.91 33.03 6.13
CA ALA A 560 15.33 32.96 5.77
C ALA A 560 16.20 32.33 6.88
N THR A 561 15.81 32.49 8.14
CA THR A 561 16.49 31.85 9.27
C THR A 561 16.19 30.36 9.29
N LEU A 562 14.92 29.97 9.13
CA LEU A 562 14.51 28.57 9.09
C LEU A 562 15.23 27.80 7.96
N VAL A 563 15.27 28.36 6.75
CA VAL A 563 15.97 27.77 5.59
C VAL A 563 17.47 27.60 5.88
N ARG A 564 18.10 28.59 6.52
CA ARG A 564 19.54 28.54 6.83
C ARG A 564 19.87 27.48 7.87
N GLU A 565 19.04 27.34 8.91
CA GLU A 565 19.26 26.39 10.00
C GLU A 565 19.00 24.96 9.57
N THR A 566 17.89 24.73 8.85
CA THR A 566 17.52 23.41 8.32
C THR A 566 18.42 22.95 7.18
N ARG A 567 18.91 23.90 6.35
CA ARG A 567 19.60 23.65 5.08
C ARG A 567 18.75 22.86 4.07
N ALA A 568 17.46 22.71 4.31
CA ALA A 568 16.54 22.03 3.41
C ALA A 568 16.20 22.94 2.23
N GLU A 569 15.78 22.35 1.11
CA GLU A 569 15.34 23.14 -0.04
C GLU A 569 14.01 23.85 0.28
N GLU A 570 13.91 25.12 -0.08
CA GLU A 570 12.77 25.99 0.28
C GLU A 570 11.42 25.40 -0.18
N GLY A 571 11.37 24.80 -1.37
CA GLY A 571 10.15 24.16 -1.88
C GLY A 571 9.76 22.89 -1.11
N ASP A 572 10.72 22.15 -0.55
CA ASP A 572 10.42 20.98 0.29
C ASP A 572 9.85 21.43 1.64
N LEU A 573 10.42 22.49 2.25
CA LEU A 573 9.89 23.12 3.47
C LEU A 573 8.49 23.68 3.25
N PHE A 574 8.29 24.44 2.17
CA PHE A 574 7.00 25.02 1.82
C PHE A 574 5.94 23.92 1.73
N ARG A 575 6.22 22.84 1.00
CA ARG A 575 5.25 21.74 0.80
C ARG A 575 4.96 21.01 2.11
N MET A 576 5.97 20.75 2.94
CA MET A 576 5.78 20.10 4.23
C MET A 576 4.90 20.94 5.16
N LEU A 577 5.18 22.24 5.26
CA LEU A 577 4.43 23.17 6.09
C LEU A 577 3.01 23.42 5.54
N SER A 578 2.84 23.49 4.21
CA SER A 578 1.52 23.61 3.58
C SER A 578 0.65 22.40 3.88
N ARG A 579 1.17 21.17 3.70
CA ARG A 579 0.47 19.93 4.06
C ARG A 579 0.14 19.86 5.54
N THR A 580 1.06 20.32 6.39
CA THR A 580 0.83 20.41 7.84
C THR A 580 -0.33 21.37 8.14
N GLY A 581 -0.33 22.55 7.54
CA GLY A 581 -1.40 23.55 7.68
C GLY A 581 -2.75 23.04 7.18
N GLU A 582 -2.79 22.40 6.01
CA GLU A 582 -4.01 21.77 5.47
C GLU A 582 -4.55 20.69 6.42
N ALA A 583 -3.68 19.82 6.95
CA ALA A 583 -4.08 18.81 7.93
C ALA A 583 -4.60 19.44 9.24
N LEU A 584 -3.96 20.51 9.72
CA LEU A 584 -4.42 21.26 10.89
C LEU A 584 -5.80 21.90 10.64
N LEU A 585 -6.05 22.46 9.45
CA LEU A 585 -7.36 23.01 9.08
C LEU A 585 -8.45 21.93 9.08
N GLN A 586 -8.14 20.69 8.67
CA GLN A 586 -9.08 19.57 8.77
C GLN A 586 -9.40 19.24 10.24
N VAL A 587 -8.40 19.20 11.12
CA VAL A 587 -8.62 19.01 12.57
C VAL A 587 -9.40 20.19 13.16
N ALA A 588 -9.14 21.43 12.73
CA ALA A 588 -9.89 22.62 13.12
C ALA A 588 -11.36 22.59 12.66
N GLY A 589 -11.69 21.81 11.64
CA GLY A 589 -13.06 21.53 11.20
C GLY A 589 -13.90 20.74 12.20
N LEU A 590 -13.27 20.00 13.12
CA LEU A 590 -13.94 19.11 14.08
C LEU A 590 -14.55 19.82 15.30
N ARG A 591 -15.11 21.03 15.11
CA ARG A 591 -15.62 21.90 16.20
C ARG A 591 -16.75 21.27 17.02
N LYS A 592 -17.53 20.37 16.42
CA LYS A 592 -18.65 19.68 17.09
C LYS A 592 -18.18 18.52 17.96
N SER A 593 -17.27 17.70 17.44
CA SER A 593 -16.80 16.48 18.11
C SER A 593 -15.63 16.73 19.08
N HIS A 594 -14.71 17.65 18.75
CA HIS A 594 -13.50 17.94 19.52
C HIS A 594 -13.22 19.45 19.61
N PRO A 595 -14.05 20.24 20.33
CA PRO A 595 -14.00 21.70 20.29
C PRO A 595 -12.65 22.29 20.73
N GLU A 596 -12.03 21.76 21.79
CA GLU A 596 -10.76 22.31 22.30
C GLU A 596 -9.58 21.98 21.38
N ALA A 597 -9.50 20.74 20.89
CA ALA A 597 -8.49 20.35 19.90
C ALA A 597 -8.65 21.15 18.60
N ALA A 598 -9.89 21.36 18.15
CA ALA A 598 -10.18 22.17 16.97
C ALA A 598 -9.70 23.62 17.13
N ARG A 599 -9.92 24.22 18.31
CA ARG A 599 -9.43 25.57 18.63
C ARG A 599 -7.91 25.66 18.60
N ILE A 600 -7.21 24.69 19.18
CA ILE A 600 -5.73 24.65 19.17
C ILE A 600 -5.21 24.45 17.74
N ALA A 601 -5.83 23.57 16.96
CA ALA A 601 -5.47 23.30 15.58
C ALA A 601 -5.70 24.54 14.67
N ASP A 602 -6.75 25.32 14.91
CA ASP A 602 -7.03 26.58 14.19
C ASP A 602 -5.87 27.59 14.40
N ILE A 603 -5.45 27.79 15.66
CA ILE A 603 -4.32 28.67 15.99
C ILE A 603 -3.01 28.14 15.41
N ALA A 604 -2.81 26.82 15.46
CA ALA A 604 -1.63 26.18 14.88
C ALA A 604 -1.60 26.33 13.35
N ALA A 605 -2.75 26.19 12.68
CA ALA A 605 -2.88 26.38 11.25
C ALA A 605 -2.51 27.81 10.86
N ASP A 606 -3.01 28.82 11.58
CA ASP A 606 -2.66 30.22 11.35
C ASP A 606 -1.16 30.51 11.55
N ALA A 607 -0.54 29.87 12.57
CA ALA A 607 0.89 30.02 12.84
C ALA A 607 1.77 29.38 11.75
N ILE A 608 1.29 28.29 11.13
CA ILE A 608 1.98 27.57 10.05
C ILE A 608 1.74 28.25 8.68
N LEU A 609 0.49 28.61 8.37
CA LEU A 609 0.04 29.18 7.10
C LEU A 609 0.24 30.71 7.04
N ARG A 610 1.46 31.15 7.39
CA ARG A 610 1.92 32.52 7.21
C ARG A 610 2.94 32.61 6.09
N GLU A 611 3.13 33.80 5.54
CA GLU A 611 4.07 34.04 4.45
C GLU A 611 5.46 33.45 4.75
N PRO A 612 6.07 32.66 3.83
CA PRO A 612 5.66 32.44 2.44
C PRO A 612 4.84 31.16 2.20
N VAL A 613 4.31 30.51 3.24
CA VAL A 613 3.60 29.21 3.14
C VAL A 613 2.12 29.38 2.75
N ARG A 614 1.61 30.61 2.80
CA ARG A 614 0.19 30.93 2.63
C ARG A 614 -0.29 30.89 1.18
#